data_AF-A0A957YWT2-F1
#
_entry.id   AF-A0A957YWT2-F1
#
_cell.length_a   1.000
_cell.length_b   1.000
_cell.length_c   1.000
_cell.angle_alpha   90.00
_cell.angle_beta   90.00
_cell.angle_gamma   90.00
#
_symmetry.space_group_name_H-M   'P 1'
#
loop_
_entity.id
_entity.type
_entity.pdbx_description
1 polymer ?
#
loop_
_entity_poly.entity_id
_entity_poly.type
_entity_poly.pdbx_seq_one_letter_code
_entity_poly.pdbx_strand_id
1 'polypeptide(L)'
;ADAGVDVVTMIVDSPVTVVKTAEERGMKVVGFHSDALEQFAPEGWLTGVAYTWGPLFTRIVESVMDGTWTSEHIRGGVESDFVTLANFGPSVSDETKQKIADAEAALVSGELQIFQGPILDNEGNVRIPEGEAGGIELLDTTDWLVEGVIGQTE
;
A
#
# COMPACT_ATOMS: atom_id res chain seq x y z
N ALA A 1 -18.60 1.70 9.04
CA ALA A 1 -19.79 2.52 9.32
C ALA A 1 -20.31 2.30 10.73
N ASP A 2 -20.96 1.16 11.03
CA ASP A 2 -21.68 0.98 12.31
C ASP A 2 -20.78 1.05 13.56
N ALA A 3 -19.49 0.72 13.42
CA ALA A 3 -18.46 0.87 14.46
C ALA A 3 -17.78 2.27 14.48
N GLY A 4 -18.31 3.25 13.75
CA GLY A 4 -17.75 4.61 13.68
C GLY A 4 -16.63 4.83 12.66
N VAL A 5 -16.24 3.80 11.90
CA VAL A 5 -15.24 3.92 10.82
C VAL A 5 -15.78 4.76 9.67
N ASP A 6 -14.99 5.76 9.24
CA ASP A 6 -15.25 6.71 8.16
C ASP A 6 -14.38 6.49 6.90
N VAL A 7 -13.21 5.86 7.04
CA VAL A 7 -12.32 5.45 5.94
C VAL A 7 -12.02 3.96 6.01
N VAL A 8 -12.08 3.24 4.88
CA VAL A 8 -11.71 1.82 4.79
C VAL A 8 -10.67 1.55 3.71
N THR A 9 -9.91 0.48 3.91
CA THR A 9 -9.08 -0.14 2.88
C THR A 9 -9.21 -1.65 2.98
N MET A 10 -8.57 -2.40 2.07
CA MET A 10 -8.70 -3.85 2.00
C MET A 10 -7.44 -4.49 1.42
N ILE A 11 -7.15 -5.71 1.88
CA ILE A 11 -6.21 -6.63 1.23
C ILE A 11 -7.00 -7.91 0.95
N VAL A 12 -7.75 -7.89 -0.14
CA VAL A 12 -8.59 -9.01 -0.60
C VAL A 12 -8.58 -9.06 -2.12
N ASP A 13 -8.66 -10.26 -2.69
CA ASP A 13 -8.61 -10.45 -4.15
C ASP A 13 -9.90 -10.01 -4.87
N SER A 14 -11.00 -9.80 -4.13
CA SER A 14 -12.29 -9.33 -4.65
C SER A 14 -12.71 -7.99 -4.01
N PRO A 15 -11.99 -6.89 -4.30
CA PRO A 15 -12.17 -5.61 -3.60
C PRO A 15 -13.43 -4.84 -4.00
N VAL A 16 -14.07 -5.17 -5.14
CA VAL A 16 -15.25 -4.44 -5.66
C VAL A 16 -16.38 -4.34 -4.63
N THR A 17 -16.66 -5.41 -3.88
CA THR A 17 -17.72 -5.40 -2.87
C THR A 17 -17.40 -4.41 -1.74
N VAL A 18 -16.14 -4.36 -1.28
CA VAL A 18 -15.73 -3.43 -0.22
C VAL A 18 -15.86 -1.98 -0.70
N VAL A 19 -15.39 -1.68 -1.92
CA VAL A 19 -15.45 -0.35 -2.52
C VAL A 19 -16.90 0.12 -2.69
N LYS A 20 -17.77 -0.71 -3.28
CA LYS A 20 -19.19 -0.37 -3.46
C LYS A 20 -19.92 -0.19 -2.13
N THR A 21 -19.66 -1.06 -1.16
CA THR A 21 -20.29 -0.93 0.16
C THR A 21 -19.81 0.32 0.89
N ALA A 22 -18.53 0.71 0.76
CA ALA A 22 -18.04 1.97 1.31
C ALA A 22 -18.78 3.17 0.71
N GLU A 23 -18.92 3.21 -0.62
CA GLU A 23 -19.67 4.24 -1.35
C GLU A 23 -21.13 4.32 -0.90
N GLU A 24 -21.84 3.19 -0.88
CA GLU A 24 -23.25 3.11 -0.44
C GLU A 24 -23.46 3.57 1.01
N ARG A 25 -22.43 3.44 1.84
CA ARG A 25 -22.43 3.85 3.25
C ARG A 25 -21.90 5.28 3.46
N GLY A 26 -21.56 6.00 2.38
CA GLY A 26 -21.00 7.35 2.45
C GLY A 26 -19.61 7.41 3.09
N MET A 27 -18.89 6.30 3.08
CA MET A 27 -17.55 6.18 3.62
C MET A 27 -16.50 6.47 2.54
N LYS A 28 -15.29 6.83 2.99
CA LYS A 28 -14.14 6.97 2.11
C LYS A 28 -13.40 5.65 1.96
N VAL A 29 -12.74 5.45 0.82
CA VAL A 29 -12.02 4.21 0.53
C VAL A 29 -10.65 4.46 -0.11
N VAL A 30 -9.65 3.73 0.38
CA VAL A 30 -8.35 3.54 -0.29
C VAL A 30 -8.35 2.16 -0.93
N GLY A 31 -8.32 2.12 -2.26
CA GLY A 31 -8.40 0.88 -3.02
C GLY A 31 -7.11 0.06 -3.04
N PHE A 32 -7.24 -1.19 -3.47
CA PHE A 32 -6.14 -2.13 -3.58
C PHE A 32 -6.29 -2.99 -4.86
N HIS A 33 -5.17 -3.48 -5.39
CA HIS A 33 -4.99 -4.25 -6.63
C HIS A 33 -5.23 -3.53 -7.96
N SER A 34 -6.26 -2.69 -8.09
CA SER A 34 -6.65 -2.10 -9.37
C SER A 34 -7.15 -0.67 -9.22
N ASP A 35 -6.66 0.20 -10.10
CA ASP A 35 -7.10 1.58 -10.28
C ASP A 35 -8.51 1.68 -10.87
N ALA A 36 -8.92 0.68 -11.66
CA ALA A 36 -10.27 0.57 -12.19
C ALA A 36 -11.36 0.46 -11.10
N LEU A 37 -10.99 0.29 -9.83
CA LEU A 37 -11.93 0.34 -8.71
C LEU A 37 -12.50 1.73 -8.46
N GLU A 38 -11.80 2.79 -8.86
CA GLU A 38 -12.25 4.19 -8.72
C GLU A 38 -13.69 4.40 -9.25
N GLN A 39 -14.02 3.75 -10.37
CA GLN A 39 -15.35 3.85 -11.00
C GLN A 39 -16.51 3.39 -10.10
N PHE A 40 -16.22 2.60 -9.05
CA PHE A 40 -17.23 2.06 -8.15
C PHE A 40 -17.43 2.90 -6.88
N ALA A 41 -16.63 3.95 -6.67
CA ALA A 41 -16.77 4.87 -5.55
C ALA A 41 -16.56 6.34 -6.00
N PRO A 42 -17.40 6.88 -6.90
CA PRO A 42 -17.19 8.21 -7.47
C PRO A 42 -17.08 9.34 -6.44
N GLU A 43 -17.77 9.23 -5.29
CA GLU A 43 -17.68 10.22 -4.21
C GLU A 43 -16.74 9.79 -3.07
N GLY A 44 -16.67 8.49 -2.80
CA GLY A 44 -15.95 7.88 -1.69
C GLY A 44 -14.47 7.60 -1.95
N TRP A 45 -14.05 7.53 -3.21
CA TRP A 45 -12.67 7.22 -3.57
C TRP A 45 -11.69 8.28 -3.03
N LEU A 46 -10.59 7.83 -2.43
CA LEU A 46 -9.46 8.67 -2.04
C LEU A 46 -8.30 8.51 -3.02
N THR A 47 -7.85 7.27 -3.19
CA THR A 47 -6.80 6.81 -4.11
C THR A 47 -6.75 5.28 -3.96
N GLY A 48 -5.71 4.61 -4.46
CA GLY A 48 -5.47 3.20 -4.20
C GLY A 48 -4.10 2.75 -4.70
N VAL A 49 -3.67 1.59 -4.24
CA VAL A 49 -2.50 0.90 -4.79
C VAL A 49 -2.95 -0.05 -5.88
N ALA A 50 -2.49 0.21 -7.10
CA ALA A 50 -2.73 -0.63 -8.27
C ALA A 50 -1.42 -1.26 -8.76
N TYR A 51 -1.53 -2.35 -9.51
CA TYR A 51 -0.37 -3.02 -10.07
C TYR A 51 -0.45 -3.14 -11.59
N THR A 52 0.65 -2.79 -12.26
CA THR A 52 0.78 -2.86 -13.72
C THR A 52 1.80 -3.94 -14.08
N TRP A 53 1.37 -5.19 -14.05
CA TRP A 53 2.27 -6.34 -14.23
C TRP A 53 2.72 -6.60 -15.68
N GLY A 54 2.00 -6.06 -16.67
CA GLY A 54 2.23 -6.33 -18.09
C GLY A 54 3.70 -6.13 -18.53
N PRO A 55 4.30 -4.94 -18.31
CA PRO A 55 5.70 -4.70 -18.66
C PRO A 55 6.68 -5.64 -17.96
N LEU A 56 6.48 -5.93 -16.67
CA LEU A 56 7.33 -6.84 -15.92
C LEU A 56 7.28 -8.27 -16.51
N PHE A 57 6.08 -8.79 -16.76
CA PHE A 57 5.93 -10.13 -17.34
C PHE A 57 6.52 -10.21 -18.75
N THR A 58 6.38 -9.15 -19.56
CA THR A 58 7.06 -9.08 -20.87
C THR A 58 8.56 -9.21 -20.73
N ARG A 59 9.20 -8.42 -19.84
CA ARG A 59 10.66 -8.51 -19.61
C ARG A 59 11.12 -9.90 -19.17
N ILE A 60 10.35 -10.54 -18.26
CA ILE A 60 10.65 -11.89 -17.79
C ILE A 60 10.61 -12.88 -18.96
N VAL A 61 9.55 -12.86 -19.77
CA VAL A 61 9.40 -13.77 -20.92
C VAL A 61 10.51 -13.54 -21.96
N GLU A 62 10.82 -12.29 -22.28
CA GLU A 62 11.91 -11.94 -23.20
C GLU A 62 13.26 -12.48 -22.70
N SER A 63 13.59 -12.31 -21.42
CA SER A 63 14.84 -12.84 -20.86
C SER A 63 14.95 -14.36 -20.92
N VAL A 64 13.82 -15.08 -20.78
CA VAL A 64 13.78 -16.54 -20.92
C VAL A 64 14.01 -16.94 -22.39
N MET A 65 13.37 -16.24 -23.33
CA MET A 65 13.54 -16.48 -24.76
C MET A 65 14.97 -16.21 -25.23
N ASP A 66 15.62 -15.18 -24.68
CA ASP A 66 17.00 -14.81 -24.98
C ASP A 66 18.04 -15.68 -24.25
N GLY A 67 17.60 -16.58 -23.36
CA GLY A 67 18.49 -17.42 -22.55
C GLY A 67 19.31 -16.65 -21.51
N THR A 68 18.88 -15.43 -21.16
CA THR A 68 19.55 -14.54 -20.20
C THR A 68 18.88 -14.53 -18.83
N TRP A 69 17.72 -15.20 -18.69
CA TRP A 69 17.00 -15.30 -17.43
C TRP A 69 17.87 -15.91 -16.31
N THR A 70 17.79 -15.33 -15.13
CA THR A 70 18.36 -15.87 -13.90
C THR A 70 17.32 -15.81 -12.78
N SER A 71 17.44 -16.70 -11.79
CA SER A 71 16.57 -16.66 -10.62
C SER A 71 16.86 -15.41 -9.80
N GLU A 72 15.83 -14.64 -9.50
CA GLU A 72 15.91 -13.43 -8.71
C GLU A 72 14.67 -13.26 -7.82
N HIS A 73 14.81 -12.46 -6.77
CA HIS A 73 13.69 -12.05 -5.92
C HIS A 73 13.27 -10.64 -6.31
N ILE A 74 12.21 -10.54 -7.12
CA ILE A 74 11.69 -9.24 -7.57
C ILE A 74 10.70 -8.73 -6.52
N ARG A 75 11.04 -7.58 -5.94
CA ARG A 75 10.17 -6.79 -5.06
C ARG A 75 10.24 -5.35 -5.52
N GLY A 76 9.10 -4.67 -5.53
CA GLY A 76 9.02 -3.26 -5.90
C GLY A 76 8.33 -2.44 -4.84
N GLY A 77 8.69 -1.16 -4.78
CA GLY A 77 7.97 -0.11 -4.08
C GLY A 77 7.43 0.94 -5.04
N VAL A 78 7.29 2.16 -4.54
CA VAL A 78 6.81 3.32 -5.30
C VAL A 78 7.76 3.72 -6.45
N GLU A 79 9.02 3.31 -6.38
CA GLU A 79 10.03 3.50 -7.41
C GLU A 79 9.89 2.51 -8.59
N SER A 80 9.10 1.46 -8.42
CA SER A 80 8.94 0.41 -9.43
C SER A 80 7.97 0.82 -10.54
N ASP A 81 8.16 0.25 -11.73
CA ASP A 81 7.29 0.51 -12.89
C ASP A 81 6.00 -0.34 -12.90
N PHE A 82 5.81 -1.16 -11.87
CA PHE A 82 4.68 -2.08 -11.75
C PHE A 82 3.82 -1.84 -10.50
N VAL A 83 4.14 -0.85 -9.68
CA VAL A 83 3.27 -0.30 -8.63
C VAL A 83 2.78 1.06 -9.07
N THR A 84 1.51 1.36 -8.83
CA THR A 84 0.90 2.63 -9.25
C THR A 84 0.02 3.17 -8.14
N LEU A 85 0.25 4.42 -7.76
CA LEU A 85 -0.72 5.17 -6.98
C LEU A 85 -1.83 5.64 -7.92
N ALA A 86 -3.05 5.15 -7.71
CA ALA A 86 -4.20 5.50 -8.53
C ALA A 86 -4.57 6.99 -8.38
N ASN A 87 -5.37 7.49 -9.32
CA ASN A 87 -5.84 8.88 -9.29
C ASN A 87 -6.53 9.22 -7.96
N PHE A 88 -6.42 10.49 -7.58
CA PHE A 88 -7.07 11.00 -6.40
C PHE A 88 -8.55 11.27 -6.66
N GLY A 89 -9.41 10.82 -5.75
CA GLY A 89 -10.84 11.13 -5.82
C GLY A 89 -11.15 12.60 -5.47
N PRO A 90 -12.40 13.03 -5.68
CA PRO A 90 -12.78 14.45 -5.69
C PRO A 90 -12.63 15.16 -4.34
N SER A 91 -12.66 14.41 -3.23
CA SER A 91 -12.51 14.99 -1.89
C SER A 91 -11.07 15.20 -1.43
N VAL A 92 -10.07 14.76 -2.20
CA VAL A 92 -8.66 14.93 -1.83
C VAL A 92 -8.20 16.33 -2.22
N SER A 93 -7.87 17.14 -1.21
CA SER A 93 -7.38 18.51 -1.41
C SER A 93 -5.99 18.52 -2.06
N ASP A 94 -5.65 19.60 -2.74
CA ASP A 94 -4.32 19.77 -3.34
C ASP A 94 -3.21 19.80 -2.27
N GLU A 95 -3.50 20.32 -1.07
CA GLU A 95 -2.58 20.22 0.07
C GLU A 95 -2.27 18.75 0.43
N THR A 96 -3.29 17.89 0.46
CA THR A 96 -3.10 16.46 0.74
C THR A 96 -2.35 15.78 -0.39
N LYS A 97 -2.64 16.10 -1.65
CA LYS A 97 -1.90 15.57 -2.81
C LYS A 97 -0.41 15.95 -2.73
N GLN A 98 -0.11 17.20 -2.35
CA GLN A 98 1.27 17.64 -2.18
C GLN A 98 1.98 16.86 -1.07
N LYS A 99 1.34 16.67 0.09
CA LYS A 99 1.90 15.86 1.19
C LYS A 99 2.21 14.43 0.75
N ILE A 100 1.36 13.84 -0.09
CA ILE A 100 1.57 12.49 -0.62
C ILE A 100 2.76 12.48 -1.59
N ALA A 101 2.85 13.45 -2.50
CA ALA A 101 3.97 13.58 -3.42
C ALA A 101 5.31 13.81 -2.68
N ASP A 102 5.30 14.62 -1.62
CA ASP A 102 6.48 14.86 -0.77
C ASP A 102 6.91 13.57 -0.06
N ALA A 103 5.95 12.79 0.47
CA ALA A 103 6.21 11.50 1.10
C ALA A 103 6.74 10.46 0.11
N GLU A 104 6.19 10.41 -1.11
CA GLU A 104 6.68 9.55 -2.19
C GLU A 104 8.13 9.90 -2.55
N ALA A 105 8.45 11.19 -2.72
CA ALA A 105 9.80 11.65 -2.98
C ALA A 105 10.76 11.30 -1.83
N ALA A 106 10.32 11.44 -0.58
CA ALA A 106 11.11 11.07 0.59
C ALA A 106 11.34 9.55 0.71
N LEU A 107 10.37 8.73 0.29
CA LEU A 107 10.54 7.27 0.22
C LEU A 107 11.57 6.88 -0.82
N VAL A 108 11.47 7.46 -2.03
CA VAL A 108 12.41 7.20 -3.14
C VAL A 108 13.82 7.66 -2.79
N SER A 109 13.96 8.79 -2.08
CA SER A 109 15.27 9.30 -1.65
C SER A 109 15.88 8.54 -0.46
N GLY A 110 15.06 7.77 0.27
CA GLY A 110 15.42 7.11 1.52
C GLY A 110 15.43 8.02 2.74
N GLU A 111 14.99 9.28 2.62
CA GLU A 111 14.78 10.20 3.73
C GLU A 111 13.67 9.70 4.66
N LEU A 112 12.60 9.15 4.08
CA LEU A 112 11.52 8.51 4.82
C LEU A 112 11.73 6.99 4.82
N GLN A 113 11.95 6.42 6.00
CA GLN A 113 12.04 4.97 6.21
C GLN A 113 10.77 4.49 6.93
N ILE A 114 9.99 3.61 6.29
CA ILE A 114 8.70 3.13 6.81
C ILE A 114 8.86 2.47 8.20
N PHE A 115 9.93 1.70 8.38
CA PHE A 115 10.19 0.94 9.61
C PHE A 115 11.28 1.59 10.47
N GLN A 116 11.25 2.92 10.62
CA GLN A 116 12.17 3.65 11.50
C GLN A 116 11.72 3.54 12.96
N GLY A 117 12.59 3.04 13.83
CA GLY A 117 12.35 2.94 15.26
C GLY A 117 12.36 4.30 15.98
N PRO A 118 11.70 4.40 17.16
CA PRO A 118 11.14 3.28 17.92
C PRO A 118 9.79 2.80 17.37
N ILE A 119 9.64 1.48 17.20
CA ILE A 119 8.37 0.82 16.89
C ILE A 119 8.04 -0.19 17.98
N LEU A 120 6.86 -0.06 18.56
CA LEU A 120 6.30 -0.99 19.54
C LEU A 120 5.21 -1.83 18.87
N ASP A 121 5.02 -3.05 19.35
CA ASP A 121 3.80 -3.80 19.03
C ASP A 121 2.60 -3.31 19.86
N ASN A 122 1.41 -3.81 19.54
CA ASN A 122 0.16 -3.45 20.19
C ASN A 122 0.00 -4.01 21.63
N GLU A 123 0.99 -4.77 22.11
CA GLU A 123 1.11 -5.23 23.50
C GLU A 123 2.13 -4.40 24.29
N GLY A 124 2.81 -3.44 23.65
CA GLY A 124 3.79 -2.53 24.25
C GLY A 124 5.23 -3.05 24.24
N ASN A 125 5.53 -4.14 23.54
CA ASN A 125 6.91 -4.62 23.40
C ASN A 125 7.63 -3.85 22.29
N VAL A 126 8.88 -3.47 22.52
CA VAL A 126 9.72 -2.83 21.50
C VAL A 126 10.11 -3.86 20.43
N ARG A 127 9.75 -3.57 19.16
CA ARG A 127 10.07 -4.40 17.99
C ARG A 127 11.21 -3.83 17.16
N ILE A 128 11.29 -2.51 17.05
CA ILE A 128 12.43 -1.80 16.47
C ILE A 128 12.88 -0.74 17.47
N PRO A 129 14.09 -0.83 18.05
CA PRO A 129 14.61 0.15 19.00
C PRO A 129 14.76 1.56 18.40
N GLU A 130 14.77 2.58 19.25
CA GLU A 130 15.07 3.96 18.84
C GLU A 130 16.43 4.06 18.14
N GLY A 131 16.47 4.76 17.01
CA GLY A 131 17.69 4.93 16.19
C GLY A 131 18.04 3.73 15.30
N GLU A 132 17.32 2.61 15.41
CA GLU A 132 17.40 1.49 14.47
C GLU A 132 16.31 1.58 13.41
N ALA A 133 16.55 0.96 12.26
CA ALA A 133 15.56 0.88 11.19
C ALA A 133 15.44 -0.56 10.68
N GLY A 134 14.20 -0.98 10.49
CA GLY A 134 13.86 -2.24 9.84
C GLY A 134 14.07 -2.17 8.34
N GLY A 135 14.55 -3.28 7.77
CA GLY A 135 14.63 -3.46 6.32
C GLY A 135 13.32 -3.98 5.72
N ILE A 136 13.32 -4.11 4.39
CA ILE A 136 12.21 -4.66 3.63
C ILE A 136 11.86 -6.11 3.99
N GLU A 137 12.81 -6.85 4.58
CA GLU A 137 12.64 -8.22 5.06
C GLU A 137 11.53 -8.35 6.12
N LEU A 138 11.21 -7.25 6.82
CA LEU A 138 10.09 -7.24 7.77
C LEU A 138 8.76 -7.56 7.09
N LEU A 139 8.60 -7.30 5.80
CA LEU A 139 7.39 -7.69 5.06
C LEU A 139 7.19 -9.20 5.01
N ASP A 140 8.25 -10.00 5.15
CA ASP A 140 8.19 -11.46 5.10
C ASP A 140 8.12 -12.12 6.48
N THR A 141 8.53 -11.40 7.52
CA THR A 141 8.75 -11.98 8.85
C THR A 141 7.87 -11.38 9.94
N THR A 142 7.12 -10.31 9.66
CA THR A 142 6.31 -9.64 10.69
C THR A 142 5.12 -10.52 11.09
N ASP A 143 5.11 -10.93 12.36
CA ASP A 143 4.09 -11.75 13.02
C ASP A 143 3.41 -11.00 14.18
N TRP A 144 3.52 -9.68 14.19
CA TRP A 144 3.02 -8.78 15.23
C TRP A 144 2.31 -7.57 14.62
N LEU A 145 1.48 -6.90 15.40
CA LEU A 145 0.76 -5.70 15.01
C LEU A 145 1.37 -4.49 15.72
N VAL A 146 1.54 -3.36 15.02
CA VAL A 146 2.11 -2.14 15.60
C VAL A 146 1.17 -1.50 16.64
N GLU A 147 1.74 -0.76 17.58
CA GLU A 147 0.99 0.06 18.54
C GLU A 147 -0.12 0.87 17.84
N GLY A 148 -1.32 0.85 18.45
CA GLY A 148 -2.52 1.48 17.91
C GLY A 148 -3.40 0.56 17.06
N VAL A 149 -2.90 -0.59 16.60
CA VAL A 149 -3.71 -1.59 15.89
C VAL A 149 -4.52 -2.43 16.88
N ILE A 150 -5.85 -2.41 16.73
CA ILE A 150 -6.78 -3.26 17.47
C ILE A 150 -6.96 -4.58 16.69
N GLY A 151 -6.39 -5.67 17.20
CA GLY A 151 -6.42 -6.98 16.58
C GLY A 151 -5.46 -7.95 17.26
N GLN A 152 -5.40 -9.18 16.77
CA GLN A 152 -4.44 -10.20 17.18
C GLN A 152 -3.93 -10.92 15.93
N THR A 153 -2.69 -11.39 15.97
CA THR A 153 -2.16 -12.33 14.97
C THR A 153 -2.66 -13.75 15.27
N GLU A 154 -2.69 -14.62 14.25
CA GLU A 154 -3.20 -16.00 14.36
C GLU A 154 -2.19 -16.97 15.01
#